data_AF-A0A359HK30-F1
#
_entry.id   AF-A0A359HK30-F1
#
_cell.length_a   1.000
_cell.length_b   1.000
_cell.length_c   1.000
_cell.angle_alpha   90.00
_cell.angle_beta   90.00
_cell.angle_gamma   90.00
#
_symmetry.space_group_name_H-M   'P 1'
#
loop_
_entity.id
_entity.type
_entity.pdbx_description
1 polymer ?
#
loop_
_entity_poly.entity_id
_entity_poly.type
_entity_poly.pdbx_seq_one_letter_code
_entity_poly.pdbx_strand_id
1 'polypeptide(L)' 'PHVEIYTKRDLQNLFGGLPVQVVEQTIIFGAYDNLIARFGAFGRVLRGMLQFMERTPLRVFGLSHFWVVEKTEPM' A
#
# COMPACT_ATOMS: atom_id res chain seq x y z
N PRO A 1 1.74 15.76 18.84
CA PRO A 1 1.94 14.94 17.62
C PRO A 1 0.67 14.94 16.75
N HIS A 2 0.70 15.61 15.59
CA HIS A 2 -0.39 15.53 14.60
C HIS A 2 -0.05 14.40 13.62
N VAL A 3 -0.88 13.37 13.60
CA VAL A 3 -0.81 12.31 12.58
C VAL A 3 -1.79 12.71 11.50
N GLU A 4 -1.29 12.93 10.29
CA GLU A 4 -2.13 13.18 9.11
C GLU A 4 -2.41 11.86 8.39
N ILE A 5 -3.67 11.68 8.00
CA ILE A 5 -4.12 10.53 7.21
C ILE A 5 -4.22 11.02 5.77
N TYR A 6 -3.37 10.50 4.89
CA TYR A 6 -3.41 10.82 3.47
C TYR A 6 -4.07 9.70 2.67
N THR A 7 -5.05 10.07 1.87
CA THR A 7 -5.55 9.18 0.82
C THR A 7 -4.58 9.18 -0.37
N LYS A 8 -4.76 8.22 -1.28
CA LYS A 8 -4.03 8.20 -2.56
C LYS A 8 -4.12 9.55 -3.29
N ARG A 9 -5.31 10.17 -3.32
CA ARG A 9 -5.54 11.43 -4.03
C ARG A 9 -4.83 12.59 -3.34
N ASP A 10 -4.78 12.59 -2.00
CA ASP A 10 -4.07 13.61 -1.23
C ASP A 10 -2.58 13.56 -1.50
N LEU A 11 -1.99 12.35 -1.54
CA LEU A 11 -0.58 12.17 -1.93
C LEU A 11 -0.32 12.62 -3.38
N GLN A 12 -1.22 12.30 -4.33
CA GLN A 12 -1.08 12.79 -5.71
C GLN A 12 -1.11 14.32 -5.77
N ASN A 13 -1.99 14.96 -5.01
CA ASN A 13 -2.10 16.43 -4.96
C ASN A 13 -0.87 17.06 -4.30
N LEU A 14 -0.30 16.45 -3.26
CA LEU A 14 0.92 16.92 -2.59
C LEU A 14 2.13 16.94 -3.54
N PHE A 15 2.22 15.95 -4.42
CA PHE A 15 3.26 15.92 -5.46
C PHE A 15 2.88 16.71 -6.73
N GLY A 16 1.61 17.07 -6.89
CA GLY A 16 1.10 17.82 -8.03
C GLY A 16 1.68 19.22 -8.10
N GLY A 17 2.62 19.43 -9.03
CA GLY A 17 3.31 20.71 -9.22
C GLY A 17 4.76 20.73 -8.73
N LEU A 18 5.24 19.63 -8.12
CA LEU A 18 6.67 19.43 -7.88
C LEU A 18 7.31 18.76 -9.10
N PRO A 19 8.60 19.02 -9.39
CA PRO A 19 9.33 18.34 -10.44
C PRO A 19 9.68 16.93 -9.97
N VAL A 20 8.68 16.07 -9.91
CA VAL A 20 8.79 14.70 -9.44
C VAL A 20 7.98 13.76 -10.34
N GLN A 21 8.51 12.56 -10.55
CA GLN A 21 7.85 11.49 -11.28
C GLN A 21 7.54 10.34 -10.32
N VAL A 22 6.28 9.92 -10.27
CA VAL A 22 5.89 8.70 -9.52
C VAL A 22 6.28 7.50 -10.37
N VAL A 23 7.35 6.80 -9.96
CA VAL A 23 7.91 5.65 -10.68
C VAL A 23 7.11 4.39 -10.36
N GLU A 24 6.76 4.20 -9.08
CA GLU A 24 5.98 3.05 -8.64
C GLU A 24 5.01 3.46 -7.53
N GLN A 25 3.78 2.95 -7.63
CA GLN A 25 2.80 3.07 -6.57
C GLN A 25 2.11 1.72 -6.35
N THR A 26 2.30 1.16 -5.17
CA THR A 26 1.70 -0.12 -4.80
C THR A 26 1.16 -0.10 -3.38
N ILE A 27 0.26 -1.04 -3.09
CA ILE A 27 -0.30 -1.26 -1.76
C ILE A 27 0.36 -2.52 -1.22
N ILE A 28 1.06 -2.39 -0.09
CA ILE A 28 1.76 -3.51 0.55
C ILE A 28 0.81 -4.14 1.57
N PHE A 29 0.51 -5.42 1.37
CA PHE A 29 -0.27 -6.27 2.29
C PHE A 29 0.58 -6.76 3.48
N GLY A 30 1.43 -5.89 4.04
CA GLY A 30 2.44 -6.28 5.03
C GLY A 30 1.87 -6.69 6.39
N ALA A 31 0.60 -6.36 6.65
CA ALA A 31 -0.06 -6.69 7.90
C ALA A 31 -0.37 -8.19 8.05
N TYR A 32 -0.46 -8.94 6.94
CA TYR A 32 -0.87 -10.34 7.01
C TYR A 32 0.29 -11.29 7.30
N ASP A 33 1.52 -10.99 6.90
CA ASP A 33 2.66 -11.90 7.12
C ASP A 33 2.97 -12.08 8.62
N ASN A 34 2.96 -10.99 9.39
CA ASN A 34 3.11 -11.05 10.85
C ASN A 34 1.95 -11.78 11.53
N LEU A 35 0.73 -11.65 10.99
CA LEU A 35 -0.45 -12.35 11.48
C LEU A 35 -0.36 -13.85 11.17
N ILE A 36 0.05 -14.23 9.97
CA ILE A 36 0.25 -15.63 9.56
C ILE A 36 1.36 -16.27 10.41
N ALA A 37 2.47 -15.57 10.62
CA ALA A 37 3.56 -16.03 11.49
C ALA A 37 3.10 -16.21 12.94
N ARG A 38 2.20 -15.35 13.43
CA ARG A 38 1.70 -15.39 14.83
C ARG A 38 0.56 -16.39 15.05
N PHE A 39 -0.27 -16.67 14.05
CA PHE A 39 -1.47 -17.52 14.19
C PHE A 39 -1.36 -18.92 13.54
N GLY A 40 -0.25 -19.24 12.87
CA GLY A 40 0.06 -20.59 12.41
C GLY A 40 -1.04 -21.19 11.51
N ALA A 41 -1.74 -22.23 11.99
CA ALA A 41 -2.78 -22.94 11.24
C ALA A 41 -3.95 -22.02 10.78
N PHE A 42 -4.27 -20.99 11.56
CA PHE A 42 -5.27 -19.97 11.18
C PHE A 42 -4.79 -19.10 10.01
N GLY A 43 -3.47 -18.87 9.92
CA GLY A 43 -2.84 -18.17 8.82
C GLY A 43 -3.01 -18.89 7.48
N ARG A 44 -3.17 -20.22 7.47
CA ARG A 44 -3.43 -21.01 6.24
C ARG A 44 -4.85 -20.79 5.71
N VAL A 45 -5.84 -20.65 6.60
CA VAL A 45 -7.22 -20.28 6.25
C VAL A 45 -7.26 -18.84 5.77
N LEU A 46 -6.55 -17.94 6.46
CA LEU A 46 -6.40 -16.55 6.06
C LEU A 46 -5.73 -16.42 4.69
N ARG A 47 -4.72 -17.25 4.39
CA ARG A 47 -4.06 -17.33 3.07
C ARG A 47 -5.03 -17.78 1.98
N GLY A 48 -5.90 -18.75 2.26
CA GLY A 48 -6.94 -19.18 1.34
C GLY A 48 -7.98 -18.09 1.08
N MET A 49 -8.42 -17.39 2.13
CA MET A 49 -9.29 -16.20 1.98
C MET A 49 -8.59 -15.08 1.22
N LEU A 50 -7.32 -14.79 1.50
CA LEU A 50 -6.54 -13.76 0.80
C LEU A 50 -6.32 -14.12 -0.67
N GLN A 51 -5.98 -15.36 -1.02
CA GLN A 51 -5.89 -15.80 -2.42
C GLN A 51 -7.25 -15.76 -3.14
N PHE A 52 -8.35 -16.05 -2.42
CA PHE A 52 -9.69 -15.87 -2.96
C PHE A 52 -10.03 -14.39 -3.14
N MET A 53 -9.59 -13.54 -2.21
CA MET A 53 -9.75 -12.09 -2.23
C MET A 53 -8.80 -11.41 -3.22
N GLU A 54 -7.67 -12.01 -3.60
CA GLU A 54 -6.77 -11.55 -4.66
C GLU A 54 -7.45 -11.60 -6.03
N ARG A 55 -8.43 -12.50 -6.22
CA ARG A 55 -9.29 -12.51 -7.40
C ARG A 55 -10.41 -11.45 -7.36
N THR A 56 -10.50 -10.68 -6.27
CA THR A 56 -11.43 -9.57 -6.12
C THR A 56 -10.69 -8.26 -5.83
N PRO A 57 -11.29 -7.09 -6.08
CA PRO A 57 -10.62 -5.79 -5.91
C PRO A 57 -10.35 -5.42 -4.43
N LEU A 58 -10.44 -6.35 -3.47
CA LEU A 58 -10.12 -6.11 -2.05
C LEU A 58 -8.63 -5.87 -1.80
N ARG A 59 -7.79 -5.89 -2.84
CA ARG A 59 -6.40 -5.42 -2.80
C ARG A 59 -6.27 -3.94 -2.38
N VAL A 60 -7.37 -3.19 -2.28
CA VAL A 60 -7.37 -1.81 -1.75
C VAL A 60 -7.35 -1.75 -0.20
N PHE A 61 -7.62 -2.86 0.51
CA PHE A 61 -7.63 -2.87 1.99
C PHE A 61 -6.25 -2.87 2.64
N GLY A 62 -5.16 -2.93 1.87
CA GLY A 62 -3.82 -2.83 2.43
C GLY A 62 -3.64 -1.45 3.06
N LEU A 63 -3.40 -1.42 4.38
CA LEU A 63 -3.26 -0.19 5.17
C LEU A 63 -1.96 0.56 4.87
N SER A 64 -1.01 -0.09 4.19
CA SER A 64 0.30 0.47 3.89
C SER A 64 0.40 0.82 2.41
N HIS A 65 0.58 2.11 2.14
CA HIS A 65 0.87 2.62 0.81
C HIS A 65 2.39 2.71 0.60
N PHE A 66 2.88 2.18 -0.51
CA PHE A 66 4.27 2.30 -0.91
C PHE A 66 4.38 3.08 -2.21
N TRP A 67 5.25 4.09 -2.19
CA TRP A 67 5.43 5.03 -3.28
C TRP A 67 6.93 5.21 -3.52
N VAL A 68 7.34 5.04 -4.77
CA VAL A 68 8.67 5.42 -5.24
C VAL A 68 8.49 6.67 -6.09
N VAL A 69 9.09 7.76 -5.64
CA VAL A 69 9.02 9.06 -6.30
C VAL A 69 10.44 9.48 -6.64
N GLU A 70 10.68 9.67 -7.93
CA GLU A 70 11.93 10.19 -8.45
C GLU A 70 11.85 11.71 -8.55
N LYS A 71 12.90 12.40 -8.12
CA LYS A 71 13.02 13.84 -8.33
C LYS A 71 13.55 14.06 -9.74
N THR A 72 12.75 14.69 -10.59
CA THR A 72 13.24 15.17 -11.88
C THR A 72 13.88 16.54 -11.65
N GLU A 73 15.06 16.79 -12.20
CA GLU A 73 15.60 18.15 -12.16
C GLU A 73 14.66 19.07 -12.93
N PRO A 74 14.30 20.26 -12.40
CA PRO A 74 13.66 21.27 -13.21
C PRO A 74 14.69 21.70 -14.27
N MET A 75 14.33 21.56 -15.55
CA MET A 75 15.06 22.24 -16.63
C MET A 75 14.98 23.75 -16.45
#